data_AF-A0A380S422-F1
#
_entry.id   AF-A0A380S422-F1
#
_cell.length_a   1.000
_cell.length_b   1.000
_cell.length_c   1.000
_cell.angle_alpha   90.00
_cell.angle_beta   90.00
_cell.angle_gamma   90.00
#
_symmetry.space_group_name_H-M   'P 1'
#
loop_
_entity.id
_entity.type
_entity.pdbx_description
1 polymer ?
#
loop_
_entity_poly.entity_id
_entity_poly.type
_entity_poly.pdbx_seq_one_letter_code
_entity_poly.pdbx_strand_id
1 'polypeptide(L)'
;MNGKNIIKYREDNGISQIELANELGVARSTLSRWEQNKTVPRGEDYDHLRKIIGDEYITDEDLTEDKTAIEAIEVVSDRVDNILFQVTQIESNQRSFENEDNKSKLKHRRIRTVAIIVTCIIILAIVIGTWFYLMNYGFGGDIVEGSVGIEDVDD
;
A
#
# COMPACT_ATOMS: atom_id res chain seq x y z
N MET A 1 26.12 -29.76 8.77
CA MET A 1 26.10 -28.54 7.94
C MET A 1 27.05 -27.47 8.48
N ASN A 2 28.04 -27.08 7.68
CA ASN A 2 29.03 -26.04 7.99
C ASN A 2 28.57 -24.66 7.47
N GLY A 3 28.58 -23.64 8.32
CA GLY A 3 28.29 -22.24 7.99
C GLY A 3 29.13 -21.67 6.86
N LYS A 4 30.36 -22.18 6.68
CA LYS A 4 31.22 -21.81 5.55
C LYS A 4 30.59 -22.12 4.20
N ASN A 5 29.74 -23.14 4.13
CA ASN A 5 29.12 -23.51 2.87
C ASN A 5 28.00 -22.52 2.48
N ILE A 6 27.33 -21.93 3.48
CA ILE A 6 26.36 -20.85 3.28
C ILE A 6 27.07 -19.63 2.70
N ILE A 7 28.25 -19.29 3.25
CA ILE A 7 29.10 -18.21 2.74
C ILE A 7 29.49 -18.49 1.29
N LYS A 8 29.93 -19.71 0.99
CA LYS A 8 30.35 -20.11 -0.35
C LYS A 8 29.22 -19.95 -1.37
N TYR A 9 28.02 -20.45 -1.07
CA TYR A 9 26.84 -20.26 -1.93
C TYR A 9 26.55 -18.78 -2.18
N ARG A 10 26.60 -17.96 -1.12
CA ARG A 10 26.34 -16.52 -1.19
C ARG A 10 27.34 -15.81 -2.11
N GLU A 11 28.61 -16.16 -2.01
CA GLU A 11 29.70 -15.60 -2.83
C GLU A 11 29.64 -16.06 -4.28
N ASP A 12 29.37 -17.35 -4.52
CA ASP A 12 29.24 -17.93 -5.86
C ASP A 12 28.07 -17.28 -6.64
N ASN A 13 27.00 -16.90 -5.94
CA ASN A 13 25.83 -16.24 -6.52
C ASN A 13 25.90 -14.70 -6.47
N GLY A 14 26.95 -14.11 -5.88
CA GLY A 14 27.12 -12.67 -5.79
C GLY A 14 26.05 -11.94 -4.96
N ILE A 15 25.36 -12.65 -4.08
CA ILE A 15 24.28 -12.11 -3.25
C ILE A 15 24.81 -11.65 -1.88
N SER A 16 24.11 -10.71 -1.25
CA SER A 16 24.42 -10.22 0.09
C SER A 16 23.74 -11.08 1.16
N GLN A 17 24.21 -10.95 2.39
CA GLN A 17 23.66 -11.68 3.52
C GLN A 17 22.20 -11.31 3.80
N ILE A 18 21.81 -10.05 3.55
CA ILE A 18 20.42 -9.64 3.73
C ILE A 18 19.51 -10.19 2.63
N GLU A 19 20.00 -10.30 1.39
CA GLU A 19 19.25 -10.89 0.28
C GLU A 19 18.97 -12.38 0.53
N LEU A 20 20.00 -13.14 0.91
CA LEU A 20 19.83 -14.56 1.24
C LEU A 20 18.92 -14.76 2.45
N ALA A 21 19.05 -13.92 3.49
CA ALA A 21 18.18 -13.99 4.66
C ALA A 21 16.71 -13.72 4.32
N ASN A 22 16.45 -12.73 3.44
CA ASN A 22 15.11 -12.43 2.94
C ASN A 22 14.53 -13.59 2.13
N GLU A 23 15.34 -14.23 1.28
CA GLU A 23 14.90 -15.40 0.51
C GLU A 23 14.55 -16.59 1.41
N LEU A 24 15.32 -16.79 2.49
CA LEU A 24 15.08 -17.80 3.51
C LEU A 24 13.94 -17.46 4.47
N GLY A 25 13.47 -16.21 4.48
CA GLY A 25 12.47 -15.73 5.43
C GLY A 25 12.99 -15.61 6.87
N VAL A 26 14.30 -15.45 7.07
CA VAL A 26 14.93 -15.32 8.39
C VAL A 26 15.58 -13.96 8.58
N ALA A 27 15.87 -13.58 9.82
CA ALA A 27 16.60 -12.35 10.09
C ALA A 27 18.06 -12.46 9.59
N ARG A 28 18.62 -11.33 9.11
CA ARG A 28 20.03 -11.24 8.71
C ARG A 28 20.99 -11.61 9.84
N SER A 29 20.63 -11.33 11.09
CA SER A 29 21.37 -11.76 12.29
C SER A 29 21.42 -13.29 12.40
N THR A 30 20.28 -13.96 12.23
CA THR A 30 20.17 -15.43 12.22
C THR A 30 21.09 -16.05 11.18
N LEU A 31 21.04 -15.57 9.92
CA LEU A 31 21.94 -16.04 8.87
C LEU A 31 23.42 -15.79 9.23
N SER A 32 23.74 -14.68 9.89
CA SER A 32 25.10 -14.38 10.36
C SER A 32 25.63 -15.39 11.34
N ARG A 33 24.76 -15.91 12.21
CA ARG A 33 25.14 -16.88 13.22
C ARG A 33 25.35 -18.24 12.60
N TRP A 34 24.53 -18.60 11.61
CA TRP A 34 24.72 -19.81 10.81
C TRP A 34 26.05 -19.78 10.07
N GLU A 35 26.34 -18.70 9.34
CA GLU A 35 27.61 -18.51 8.61
C GLU A 35 28.84 -18.58 9.55
N GLN A 36 28.71 -18.12 10.79
CA GLN A 36 29.75 -18.16 11.81
C GLN A 36 29.81 -19.47 12.61
N ASN A 37 29.00 -20.48 12.26
CA ASN A 37 28.85 -21.75 13.01
C ASN A 37 28.43 -21.58 14.49
N LYS A 38 27.92 -20.41 14.86
CA LYS A 38 27.42 -20.14 16.22
C LYS A 38 26.13 -20.90 16.47
N THR A 39 25.22 -20.84 15.49
CA THR A 39 24.03 -21.70 15.45
C THR A 39 24.01 -22.55 14.19
N VAL A 40 23.18 -23.59 14.24
CA VAL A 40 22.84 -24.39 13.07
C VAL A 40 21.36 -24.21 12.78
N PRO A 41 20.96 -24.11 11.50
CA PRO A 41 19.56 -24.13 11.11
C PRO A 41 18.94 -25.48 11.54
N ARG A 42 17.69 -25.46 12.03
CA ARG A 42 16.97 -26.65 12.53
C ARG A 42 15.53 -26.65 12.01
N GLY A 43 14.96 -27.84 11.81
CA GLY A 43 13.56 -27.98 11.39
C GLY A 43 13.29 -27.34 10.01
N GLU A 44 12.24 -26.53 9.93
CA GLU A 44 11.81 -25.87 8.67
C GLU A 44 12.90 -24.99 8.05
N ASP A 45 13.69 -24.28 8.87
CA ASP A 45 14.79 -23.45 8.41
C ASP A 45 15.88 -24.27 7.71
N TYR A 46 16.13 -25.51 8.19
CA TYR A 46 17.09 -26.42 7.55
C TYR A 46 16.57 -26.91 6.20
N ASP A 47 15.29 -27.28 6.13
CA ASP A 47 14.67 -27.75 4.89
C ASP A 47 14.61 -26.64 3.83
N HIS A 48 14.28 -25.40 4.24
CA HIS A 48 14.28 -24.23 3.36
C HIS A 48 15.67 -23.89 2.86
N LEU A 49 16.65 -23.86 3.77
CA LEU A 49 18.04 -23.59 3.42
C LEU A 49 18.58 -24.62 2.43
N ARG A 50 18.31 -25.91 2.68
CA ARG A 50 18.69 -27.00 1.79
C ARG A 50 18.04 -26.86 0.41
N LYS A 51 16.77 -26.45 0.35
CA LYS A 51 16.05 -26.22 -0.91
C LYS A 51 16.65 -25.07 -1.75
N ILE A 52 17.10 -24.00 -1.10
CA ILE A 52 17.65 -22.82 -1.78
C ILE A 52 19.10 -23.06 -2.21
N ILE A 53 19.92 -23.52 -1.27
CA ILE A 53 21.37 -23.65 -1.48
C ILE A 53 21.71 -24.92 -2.28
N GLY A 54 20.89 -25.97 -2.16
CA GLY A 54 21.12 -27.26 -2.81
C GLY A 54 22.08 -28.18 -2.06
N ASP A 55 21.96 -29.47 -2.33
CA ASP A 55 22.70 -30.55 -1.65
C ASP A 55 24.23 -30.48 -1.88
N GLU A 56 24.67 -29.76 -2.93
CA GLU A 56 26.10 -29.58 -3.27
C GLU A 56 26.89 -28.84 -2.19
N TYR A 57 26.24 -27.94 -1.44
CA TYR A 57 26.88 -27.13 -0.41
C TYR A 57 26.60 -27.66 1.00
N ILE A 58 26.08 -28.88 1.18
CA ILE A 58 25.86 -29.43 2.52
C ILE A 58 26.95 -30.46 2.80
N THR A 59 27.92 -30.09 3.65
CA THR A 59 28.90 -31.02 4.20
C THR A 59 28.75 -31.09 5.72
N ASP A 60 28.80 -32.32 6.22
CA ASP A 60 28.67 -32.65 7.64
C ASP A 60 30.05 -32.73 8.27
N GLU A 61 30.67 -31.57 8.48
CA GLU A 61 31.93 -31.54 9.22
C GLU A 61 31.90 -30.48 10.33
N ASP A 62 32.11 -31.02 11.52
CA ASP A 62 32.58 -30.42 12.77
C ASP A 62 31.55 -29.78 13.73
N LEU A 63 31.21 -30.54 14.78
CA LEU A 63 30.53 -30.09 15.99
C LEU A 63 31.43 -30.48 17.17
N THR A 64 32.29 -29.57 17.65
CA THR A 64 32.98 -29.75 18.93
C THR A 64 32.72 -28.61 19.90
N GLU A 65 32.11 -29.04 21.00
CA GLU A 65 32.32 -28.71 22.42
C GLU A 65 31.95 -27.32 22.99
N ASP A 66 31.22 -27.43 24.12
CA ASP A 66 30.80 -26.43 25.11
C ASP A 66 29.59 -25.51 24.79
N LYS A 67 28.55 -26.11 24.21
CA LYS A 67 27.38 -25.44 23.63
C LYS A 67 26.17 -25.21 24.55
N THR A 68 26.00 -25.93 25.67
CA THR A 68 24.65 -26.15 26.25
C THR A 68 24.00 -24.93 26.93
N ALA A 69 24.75 -24.10 27.66
CA ALA A 69 24.19 -22.91 28.33
C ALA A 69 24.12 -21.69 27.39
N ILE A 70 25.11 -21.56 26.50
CA ILE A 70 25.15 -20.50 25.48
C ILE A 70 24.07 -20.75 24.42
N GLU A 71 23.85 -22.01 23.99
CA GLU A 71 22.80 -22.39 23.04
C GLU A 71 21.41 -21.98 23.52
N ALA A 72 21.10 -22.09 24.82
CA ALA A 72 19.76 -21.76 25.31
C ALA A 72 19.44 -20.26 25.17
N ILE A 73 20.38 -19.38 25.52
CA ILE A 73 20.25 -17.93 25.35
C ILE A 73 20.25 -17.56 23.87
N GLU A 74 21.09 -18.24 23.09
CA GLU A 74 21.22 -18.08 21.65
C GLU A 74 19.93 -18.43 20.90
N VAL A 75 19.27 -19.54 21.25
CA VAL A 75 17.98 -19.96 20.69
C VAL A 75 16.85 -18.98 21.01
N VAL A 76 16.83 -18.39 22.21
CA VAL A 76 15.83 -17.37 22.57
C VAL A 76 16.03 -16.10 21.74
N SER A 77 17.28 -15.66 21.57
CA SER A 77 17.61 -14.50 20.72
C SER A 77 17.18 -14.73 19.26
N ASP A 78 17.40 -15.92 18.70
CA ASP A 78 16.98 -16.25 17.33
C ASP A 78 15.46 -16.18 17.15
N ARG A 79 14.70 -16.66 18.15
CA ARG A 79 13.24 -16.56 18.12
C ARG A 79 12.75 -15.12 18.19
N VAL A 80 13.39 -14.28 19.00
CA VAL A 80 13.05 -12.85 19.09
C VAL A 80 13.34 -12.14 17.77
N ASP A 81 14.49 -12.41 17.15
CA ASP A 81 14.86 -11.80 15.86
C ASP A 81 13.90 -12.22 14.73
N ASN A 82 13.50 -13.49 14.69
CA ASN A 82 12.51 -13.98 13.72
C ASN A 82 11.13 -13.33 13.95
N ILE A 83 10.66 -13.25 15.20
CA ILE A 83 9.41 -12.56 15.53
C ILE A 83 9.48 -11.09 15.12
N LEU A 84 10.59 -10.40 15.43
CA LEU A 84 10.78 -9.01 15.05
C LEU A 84 10.74 -8.85 13.52
N PHE A 85 11.39 -9.75 12.79
CA PHE A 85 11.34 -9.75 11.33
C PHE A 85 9.90 -9.93 10.82
N GLN A 86 9.16 -10.93 11.32
CA GLN A 86 7.76 -11.14 10.93
C GLN A 86 6.89 -9.92 11.25
N VAL A 87 7.06 -9.31 12.43
CA VAL A 87 6.34 -8.07 12.81
C VAL A 87 6.66 -6.95 11.82
N THR A 88 7.92 -6.75 11.44
CA THR A 88 8.28 -5.69 10.47
C THR A 88 7.67 -5.93 9.08
N GLN A 89 7.63 -7.19 8.62
CA GLN A 89 6.98 -7.54 7.36
C GLN A 89 5.47 -7.28 7.43
N ILE A 90 4.80 -7.64 8.52
CA ILE A 90 3.37 -7.39 8.75
C ILE A 90 3.07 -5.88 8.75
N GLU A 91 3.85 -5.07 9.46
CA GLU A 91 3.67 -3.62 9.50
C GLU A 91 3.85 -2.97 8.12
N SER A 92 4.79 -3.47 7.31
CA SER A 92 5.01 -2.98 5.96
C SER A 92 3.82 -3.30 5.03
N ASN A 93 3.25 -4.50 5.15
CA ASN A 93 2.05 -4.92 4.41
C ASN A 93 0.82 -4.12 4.86
N GLN A 94 0.64 -3.89 6.16
CA GLN A 94 -0.46 -3.05 6.66
C GLN A 94 -0.40 -1.63 6.06
N ARG A 95 0.80 -1.04 6.00
CA ARG A 95 1.00 0.28 5.38
C ARG A 95 0.72 0.30 3.88
N SER A 96 1.04 -0.76 3.14
CA SER A 96 0.74 -0.82 1.70
C SER A 96 -0.78 -0.91 1.45
N PHE A 97 -1.50 -1.74 2.21
CA PHE A 97 -2.97 -1.81 2.16
C PHE A 97 -3.64 -0.48 2.49
N GLU A 98 -3.20 0.20 3.56
CA GLU A 98 -3.78 1.49 3.97
C GLU A 98 -3.58 2.58 2.89
N ASN A 99 -2.42 2.60 2.24
CA ASN A 99 -2.12 3.55 1.17
C ASN A 99 -2.98 3.33 -0.09
N GLU A 100 -3.22 2.08 -0.47
CA GLU A 100 -4.09 1.75 -1.61
C GLU A 100 -5.56 2.13 -1.35
N ASP A 101 -6.04 1.82 -0.15
CA ASP A 101 -7.38 2.20 0.29
C ASP A 101 -7.57 3.72 0.36
N ASN A 102 -6.58 4.46 0.85
CA ASN A 102 -6.65 5.93 0.89
C ASN A 102 -6.64 6.52 -0.53
N LYS A 103 -5.80 5.99 -1.43
CA LYS A 103 -5.71 6.42 -2.83
C LYS A 103 -7.04 6.20 -3.58
N SER A 104 -7.70 5.06 -3.37
CA SER A 104 -8.99 4.76 -4.00
C SER A 104 -10.10 5.70 -3.48
N LYS A 105 -10.18 5.92 -2.16
CA LYS A 105 -11.13 6.84 -1.52
C LYS A 105 -10.94 8.28 -2.01
N LEU A 106 -9.70 8.76 -2.14
CA LEU A 106 -9.40 10.13 -2.58
C LEU A 106 -9.81 10.37 -4.03
N LYS A 107 -9.61 9.38 -4.92
CA LYS A 107 -10.05 9.44 -6.32
C LYS A 107 -11.57 9.62 -6.42
N HIS A 108 -12.34 8.86 -5.64
CA HIS A 108 -13.80 9.01 -5.61
C HIS A 108 -14.25 10.37 -5.09
N ARG A 109 -13.59 10.91 -4.05
CA ARG A 109 -13.90 12.27 -3.54
C ARG A 109 -13.68 13.34 -4.61
N ARG A 110 -12.56 13.29 -5.35
CA ARG A 110 -12.27 14.24 -6.43
C ARG A 110 -13.29 14.17 -7.56
N ILE A 111 -13.68 12.97 -8.00
CA ILE A 111 -14.68 12.79 -9.06
C ILE A 111 -16.04 13.37 -8.64
N ARG A 112 -16.49 13.12 -7.41
CA ARG A 112 -17.74 13.67 -6.88
C ARG A 112 -17.74 15.21 -6.86
N THR A 113 -16.64 15.82 -6.42
CA THR A 113 -16.51 17.30 -6.40
C THR A 113 -16.60 17.89 -7.80
N VAL A 114 -15.91 17.31 -8.78
CA VAL A 114 -15.95 17.80 -10.18
C VAL A 114 -17.36 17.70 -10.75
N ALA A 115 -18.07 16.59 -10.51
CA ALA A 115 -19.45 16.41 -10.99
C ALA A 115 -20.41 17.49 -10.45
N ILE A 116 -20.27 17.85 -9.16
CA ILE A 116 -21.07 18.93 -8.54
C ILE A 116 -20.80 20.27 -9.24
N ILE A 117 -19.53 20.62 -9.45
CA ILE A 117 -19.14 21.90 -10.09
C ILE A 117 -19.72 21.99 -11.51
N VAL A 118 -19.60 20.93 -12.31
CA VAL A 118 -20.15 20.90 -13.68
C VAL A 118 -21.67 21.09 -13.67
N THR A 119 -22.37 20.43 -12.74
CA THR A 119 -23.83 20.56 -12.59
C THR A 119 -24.22 22.00 -12.26
N CYS A 120 -23.50 22.66 -11.35
CA CYS A 120 -23.75 24.06 -11.01
C CYS A 120 -23.55 25.00 -12.21
N ILE A 121 -22.53 24.78 -13.04
CA ILE A 121 -22.26 25.60 -14.23
C ILE A 121 -23.42 25.49 -15.24
N ILE A 122 -23.94 24.28 -15.46
CA ILE A 122 -25.09 24.05 -16.36
C ILE A 122 -26.32 24.82 -15.85
N ILE A 123 -26.61 24.75 -14.55
CA ILE A 123 -27.74 25.46 -13.94
C ILE A 123 -27.57 26.97 -14.13
N LEU A 124 -26.38 27.52 -13.89
CA LEU A 124 -26.10 28.95 -14.08
C LEU A 124 -26.30 29.38 -15.54
N ALA A 125 -25.87 28.57 -16.51
CA ALA A 125 -26.08 28.85 -17.93
C ALA A 125 -27.56 28.92 -18.30
N ILE A 126 -28.39 28.01 -17.74
CA ILE A 126 -29.84 28.02 -17.93
C ILE A 126 -30.44 29.32 -17.37
N VAL A 127 -30.06 29.70 -16.14
CA VAL A 127 -30.56 30.93 -15.49
C VAL A 127 -30.18 32.19 -16.28
N ILE A 128 -28.96 32.24 -16.80
CA ILE A 128 -28.51 33.37 -17.64
C ILE A 128 -29.30 33.39 -18.96
N GLY A 129 -29.52 32.23 -19.58
CA GLY A 129 -30.30 32.11 -20.82
C GLY A 129 -31.75 32.54 -20.63
N THR A 130 -32.40 32.13 -19.53
CA THR A 130 -33.77 32.54 -19.22
C THR A 130 -33.86 34.04 -18.93
N TRP A 131 -32.89 34.60 -18.20
CA TRP A 131 -32.81 36.05 -17.97
C TRP A 131 -32.64 36.84 -19.28
N PHE A 132 -31.74 36.38 -20.16
CA PHE A 132 -31.52 36.98 -21.48
C PHE A 132 -32.76 36.90 -22.37
N TYR A 133 -33.45 35.75 -22.38
CA TYR A 133 -34.70 35.56 -23.11
C TYR A 133 -35.79 36.53 -22.61
N LEU A 134 -35.94 36.67 -21.29
CA LEU A 134 -36.89 37.63 -20.71
C LEU A 134 -36.53 39.07 -21.08
N MET A 135 -35.25 39.44 -21.08
CA MET A 135 -34.85 40.81 -21.42
C MET A 135 -35.04 41.15 -22.91
N ASN A 136 -34.90 40.15 -23.80
CA ASN A 136 -35.02 40.35 -25.25
C ASN A 136 -36.47 40.19 -25.77
N TYR A 137 -37.29 39.36 -25.11
CA TYR A 137 -38.65 39.02 -25.57
C TYR A 137 -39.76 39.41 -24.56
N GLY A 138 -39.41 39.92 -23.38
CA GLY A 138 -40.33 40.14 -22.27
C GLY A 138 -40.39 41.60 -21.80
N PHE A 139 -41.03 42.47 -22.59
CA PHE A 139 -41.96 43.52 -22.11
C PHE A 139 -42.67 44.15 -23.33
N GLY A 140 -43.45 43.33 -24.04
CA GLY A 140 -44.34 43.76 -25.13
C GLY A 140 -45.80 43.50 -24.79
N GLY A 141 -46.22 43.82 -23.57
CA GLY A 141 -47.62 43.80 -23.17
C GLY A 141 -48.21 45.19 -23.34
N ASP A 142 -48.99 45.39 -24.40
CA ASP A 142 -49.71 46.63 -24.67
C ASP A 142 -50.55 47.04 -23.46
N ILE A 143 -50.27 48.22 -22.91
CA ILE A 143 -51.16 48.88 -21.95
C ILE A 143 -52.28 49.48 -22.81
N VAL A 144 -53.39 48.78 -22.95
CA VAL A 144 -54.61 49.34 -23.54
C VAL A 144 -55.13 50.40 -22.58
N GLU A 145 -54.80 51.68 -22.82
CA GLU A 145 -55.51 52.80 -22.22
C GLU A 145 -56.97 52.72 -22.66
N GLY A 146 -57.83 52.26 -21.77
CA GLY A 146 -59.28 52.33 -21.95
C GLY A 146 -59.73 53.79 -21.88
N SER A 147 -59.73 54.49 -23.01
CA SER A 147 -60.55 55.70 -23.18
C SER A 147 -62.01 55.26 -23.34
N VAL A 148 -62.75 55.11 -22.25
CA VAL A 148 -64.22 55.03 -22.31
C VAL A 148 -64.74 56.45 -22.38
N GLY A 149 -65.27 56.79 -23.55
CA GLY A 149 -65.94 58.05 -23.83
C GLY A 149 -67.17 58.23 -22.96
N ILE A 150 -67.42 59.49 -22.63
CA ILE A 150 -68.69 59.99 -22.12
C ILE A 150 -69.74 59.70 -23.20
N GLU A 151 -70.68 58.81 -22.90
CA GLU A 151 -71.89 58.64 -23.71
C GLU A 151 -73.00 59.44 -23.01
N ASP A 152 -73.36 60.55 -23.66
CA ASP A 152 -74.51 61.37 -23.34
C ASP A 152 -75.79 60.51 -23.40
N VAL A 153 -76.61 60.56 -22.34
CA VAL A 153 -78.00 60.09 -22.39
C VAL A 153 -78.89 61.30 -22.17
N ASP A 154 -79.40 61.80 -23.29
CA ASP A 154 -80.56 62.67 -23.39
C ASP A 154 -81.87 61.85 -23.23
N ASP A 155 -82.88 62.55 -22.71
CA ASP A 155 -84.31 62.23 -22.47
C ASP A 155 -84.73 61.54 -21.15
#